data_AF-A0A4V1UX48-F1
#
_entry.id   AF-A0A4V1UX48-F1
#
_cell.length_a   1.000
_cell.length_b   1.000
_cell.length_c   1.000
_cell.angle_alpha   90.00
_cell.angle_beta   90.00
_cell.angle_gamma   90.00
#
_symmetry.space_group_name_H-M   'P 1'
#
loop_
_entity.id
_entity.type
_entity.pdbx_description
1 polymer ?
#
loop_
_entity_poly.entity_id
_entity_poly.type
_entity_poly.pdbx_seq_one_letter_code
_entity_poly.pdbx_strand_id
1 'polypeptide(L)' 'LPALSMPCGFENGLPIGLQLIGKMLDESTLLRVAGAYESATEWHLARPSL' A
#
# COMPACT_ATOMS: atom_id res chain seq x y z
N LEU A 1 -10.43 12.59 -6.22
CA LEU A 1 -9.31 11.87 -6.88
C LEU A 1 -9.34 10.43 -6.38
N PRO A 2 -9.02 9.42 -7.20
CA PRO A 2 -8.92 8.04 -6.73
C PRO A 2 -7.79 7.92 -5.70
N ALA A 3 -8.01 7.13 -4.66
CA ALA A 3 -7.05 6.90 -3.59
C ALA A 3 -7.00 5.41 -3.23
N LEU A 4 -5.81 4.96 -2.83
CA LEU A 4 -5.52 3.59 -2.42
C LEU A 4 -4.66 3.64 -1.15
N SER A 5 -4.97 2.78 -0.18
CA SER A 5 -4.15 2.58 1.02
C SER A 5 -3.55 1.18 0.99
N MET A 6 -2.28 1.05 1.37
CA MET A 6 -1.57 -0.23 1.39
C MET A 6 -0.54 -0.28 2.54
N PRO A 7 -0.18 -1.47 3.04
CA PRO A 7 0.83 -1.58 4.11
C PRO A 7 2.21 -1.17 3.59
N CYS A 8 2.96 -0.40 4.38
CA CYS A 8 4.31 0.05 4.02
C CYS A 8 5.36 -0.20 5.09
N GLY A 9 4.99 -0.81 6.21
CA GLY A 9 5.91 -1.08 7.30
C GLY A 9 5.21 -1.42 8.60
N PHE A 10 6.04 -1.62 9.63
CA PHE A 10 5.62 -1.74 11.01
C PHE A 10 6.52 -0.86 11.89
N GLU A 11 5.94 -0.24 12.90
CA GLU A 11 6.69 0.49 13.93
C GLU A 11 6.11 0.11 15.30
N ASN A 12 6.97 -0.27 16.24
CA ASN A 12 6.57 -0.72 17.59
C ASN A 12 5.49 -1.83 17.56
N GLY A 13 5.52 -2.70 16.55
CA GLY A 13 4.54 -3.78 16.37
C GLY A 13 3.21 -3.35 15.75
N LEU A 14 3.05 -2.07 15.41
CA LEU A 14 1.85 -1.52 14.78
C LEU A 14 2.04 -1.38 13.26
N PRO A 15 1.06 -1.79 12.43
CA PRO A 15 1.15 -1.63 10.98
C PRO A 15 1.07 -0.16 10.58
N ILE A 16 1.92 0.26 9.63
CA ILE A 16 1.90 1.58 9.01
C ILE A 16 1.30 1.47 7.60
N GLY A 17 0.38 2.38 7.28
CA GLY A 17 -0.22 2.51 5.95
C GLY A 17 0.41 3.62 5.11
N LEU A 18 0.50 3.38 3.81
CA LEU A 18 0.85 4.35 2.78
C LEU A 18 -0.39 4.68 1.95
N GLN A 19 -0.71 5.96 1.81
CA GLN A 19 -1.81 6.44 0.98
C GLN A 19 -1.27 6.99 -0.35
N LEU A 20 -1.75 6.42 -1.45
CA LEU A 20 -1.49 6.88 -2.80
C LEU A 20 -2.73 7.61 -3.34
N ILE A 21 -2.52 8.76 -3.99
CA ILE A 21 -3.60 9.56 -4.59
C ILE A 21 -3.27 9.75 -6.08
N GLY A 22 -4.17 9.27 -6.94
CA GLY A 22 -4.03 9.33 -8.39
C GLY A 22 -4.73 10.53 -9.02
N LYS A 23 -4.56 10.68 -10.34
CA LYS A 23 -5.34 11.64 -11.15
C LYS A 23 -6.77 11.14 -11.33
N MET A 24 -7.69 12.05 -11.65
CA MET A 24 -9.09 11.71 -11.93
C MET A 24 -9.18 10.67 -13.06
N LEU A 25 -9.91 9.57 -12.85
CA LEU A 25 -10.10 8.46 -13.79
C LEU A 25 -8.79 7.75 -14.22
N ASP A 26 -7.75 7.78 -13.38
CA ASP A 26 -6.45 7.15 -13.63
C ASP A 26 -6.11 6.08 -12.58
N GLU A 27 -7.09 5.24 -12.23
CA GLU A 27 -6.93 4.11 -11.31
C GLU A 27 -5.91 3.09 -11.83
N SER A 28 -5.76 2.96 -13.15
CA SER A 28 -4.82 2.02 -13.78
C SER A 28 -3.37 2.30 -13.39
N THR A 29 -2.97 3.57 -13.36
CA THR A 29 -1.63 3.98 -12.91
C THR A 29 -1.49 3.73 -11.42
N LEU A 30 -2.51 4.06 -10.63
CA LEU A 30 -2.53 3.86 -9.18
C LEU A 30 -2.32 2.37 -8.81
N LEU A 31 -3.03 1.47 -9.48
CA LEU A 31 -2.91 0.02 -9.28
C LEU A 31 -1.56 -0.54 -9.77
N ARG A 32 -1.00 -0.02 -10.87
CA ARG A 32 0.34 -0.41 -11.34
C ARG A 32 1.42 -0.05 -10.32
N VAL A 33 1.34 1.14 -9.73
CA VAL A 33 2.28 1.56 -8.67
C VAL A 33 2.13 0.69 -7.43
N ALA A 34 0.90 0.44 -6.99
CA ALA A 34 0.63 -0.42 -5.85
C ALA A 34 1.17 -1.85 -6.07
N GLY A 35 0.89 -2.46 -7.23
CA GLY A 35 1.38 -3.81 -7.54
C GLY A 35 2.91 -3.90 -7.64
N ALA A 36 3.57 -2.87 -8.19
CA ALA A 36 5.03 -2.81 -8.22
C ALA A 36 5.63 -2.69 -6.81
N TYR A 37 5.03 -1.86 -5.94
CA TYR A 37 5.46 -1.72 -4.55
C TYR A 37 5.23 -3.01 -3.75
N GLU A 38 4.06 -3.64 -3.91
CA GLU A 38 3.74 -4.91 -3.26
C GLU A 38 4.68 -6.03 -3.72
N SER A 39 5.06 -6.09 -5.00
CA SER A 39 6.03 -7.09 -5.49
C SER A 39 7.46 -6.84 -5.00
N ALA A 40 7.78 -5.61 -4.59
CA ALA A 40 9.10 -5.23 -4.09
C ALA A 40 9.21 -5.30 -2.56
N THR A 41 8.13 -5.61 -1.86
CA THR A 41 8.05 -5.60 -0.39
C THR A 41 7.26 -6.79 0.14
N GLU A 42 7.45 -7.15 1.41
CA GLU A 42 6.76 -8.29 2.02
C GLU A 42 5.75 -7.89 3.11
N TRP A 43 5.44 -6.59 3.22
CA TRP A 43 4.53 -6.07 4.25
C TRP A 43 3.14 -6.71 4.20
N HIS A 44 2.68 -7.11 3.01
CA HIS A 44 1.41 -7.78 2.79
C HIS A 44 1.36 -9.21 3.35
N LEU A 45 2.51 -9.80 3.70
CA LEU A 45 2.62 -11.13 4.31
C LEU A 45 2.64 -11.09 5.84
N ALA A 46 3.02 -9.95 6.41
CA ALA A 46 3.12 -9.78 7.85
C ALA A 46 1.73 -9.76 8.51
N ARG A 47 1.57 -10.53 9.59
CA ARG A 47 0.34 -10.60 10.38
C ARG A 47 0.61 -10.16 11.82
N PRO A 48 -0.19 -9.24 12.38
CA PRO A 48 -0.06 -8.85 13.78
C PRO A 48 -0.40 -10.03 14.70
N SER A 49 0.35 -10.19 15.79
CA SER A 49 0.02 -11.12 16.87
C SER A 49 -1.12 -10.54 17.69
N LEU A 50 -2.32 -11.13 17.56
CA LEU A 50 -3.53 -10.78 18.30
C LEU A 50 -3.44 -11.20 19.77
#